data_AF-A0A3N7DP28-F1
#
_entry.id   AF-A0A3N7DP28-F1
#
_cell.length_a   1.000
_cell.length_b   1.000
_cell.length_c   1.000
_cell.angle_alpha   90.00
_cell.angle_beta   90.00
_cell.angle_gamma   90.00
#
_symmetry.space_group_name_H-M   'P 1'
#
loop_
_entity.id
_entity.type
_entity.pdbx_description
1 polymer ?
#
loop_
_entity_poly.entity_id
_entity_poly.type
_entity_poly.pdbx_seq_one_letter_code
_entity_poly.pdbx_strand_id
1 'polypeptide(L)'
;METEQTLDNLKPEAAKNGLILGLVSLVLSIISAYVLVKATSMWAIFLIPIGLGFLIPVILAVFLSIDLRKKIGGYWNFRQATSGVFIMFLASYIISTGGNFVFTKLIEPTMPAQIQSAVTNATTSMMRNQGVDEAAIEKKEEELASQFAQKESGTIKHNIQGHLMAVIIIFVVALLFGAIFKKSPPLFFTEDKEE
;
A
#
# COMPACT_ATOMS: atom_id res chain seq x y z
N MET A 1 -4.65 22.60 -28.68
CA MET A 1 -5.95 21.96 -28.35
C MET A 1 -5.76 20.54 -27.83
N GLU A 2 -4.91 19.68 -28.41
CA GLU A 2 -4.66 18.32 -27.86
C GLU A 2 -4.05 18.29 -26.45
N THR A 3 -3.07 19.15 -26.15
CA THR A 3 -2.37 19.15 -24.83
C THR A 3 -3.24 19.57 -23.65
N GLU A 4 -4.29 20.37 -23.88
CA GLU A 4 -5.26 20.75 -22.84
C GLU A 4 -6.20 19.59 -22.54
N GLN A 5 -6.75 18.94 -23.58
CA GLN A 5 -7.62 17.77 -23.44
C GLN A 5 -6.91 16.57 -22.78
N THR A 6 -5.61 16.39 -23.00
CA THR A 6 -4.85 15.31 -22.36
C THR A 6 -4.66 15.48 -20.85
N LEU A 7 -4.64 16.72 -20.35
CA LEU A 7 -4.47 17.00 -18.92
C LEU A 7 -5.79 16.90 -18.15
N ASP A 8 -6.92 17.21 -18.78
CA ASP A 8 -8.25 16.99 -18.20
C ASP A 8 -8.48 15.51 -17.85
N ASN A 9 -7.88 14.61 -18.62
CA ASN A 9 -7.94 13.16 -18.40
C ASN A 9 -7.01 12.65 -17.28
N LEU A 10 -6.19 13.50 -16.66
CA LEU A 10 -5.24 13.08 -15.62
C LEU A 10 -5.93 12.44 -14.42
N LYS A 11 -6.96 13.10 -13.85
CA LYS A 11 -7.67 12.60 -12.66
C LYS A 11 -8.41 11.27 -12.92
N PRO A 12 -9.21 11.12 -14.00
CA PRO A 12 -9.90 9.86 -14.27
C PRO A 12 -8.92 8.72 -14.59
N GLU A 13 -7.85 8.97 -15.37
CA GLU A 13 -6.83 7.93 -15.64
C GLU A 13 -6.04 7.56 -14.38
N ALA A 14 -5.72 8.54 -13.53
CA ALA A 14 -5.10 8.27 -12.24
C ALA A 14 -5.98 7.39 -11.34
N ALA A 15 -7.28 7.69 -11.28
CA ALA A 15 -8.24 6.90 -10.51
C ALA A 15 -8.33 5.47 -11.07
N LYS A 16 -8.40 5.30 -12.40
CA LYS A 16 -8.40 3.98 -13.05
C LYS A 16 -7.13 3.17 -12.73
N ASN A 17 -5.96 3.78 -12.85
CA ASN A 17 -4.69 3.14 -12.46
C ASN A 17 -4.68 2.81 -10.95
N GLY A 18 -5.29 3.66 -10.13
CA GLY A 18 -5.45 3.44 -8.69
C GLY A 18 -6.36 2.26 -8.36
N LEU A 19 -7.46 2.08 -9.10
CA LEU A 19 -8.33 0.90 -8.98
C LEU A 19 -7.56 -0.39 -9.30
N ILE A 20 -6.77 -0.39 -10.37
CA ILE A 20 -5.93 -1.54 -10.75
C ILE A 20 -4.93 -1.85 -9.63
N LEU A 21 -4.19 -0.83 -9.16
CA LEU A 21 -3.23 -0.98 -8.08
C LEU A 21 -3.89 -1.50 -6.80
N GLY A 22 -5.07 -0.97 -6.45
CA GLY A 22 -5.82 -1.35 -5.26
C GLY A 22 -6.32 -2.79 -5.32
N LEU A 23 -6.86 -3.22 -6.46
CA LEU A 23 -7.31 -4.61 -6.67
C LEU A 23 -6.16 -5.59 -6.63
N VAL A 24 -5.04 -5.29 -7.30
CA VAL A 24 -3.84 -6.14 -7.24
C VAL A 24 -3.31 -6.20 -5.81
N SER A 25 -3.22 -5.06 -5.11
CA SER A 25 -2.77 -5.02 -3.72
C SER A 25 -3.70 -5.80 -2.79
N LEU A 26 -5.02 -5.77 -3.03
CA LEU A 26 -5.98 -6.58 -2.29
C LEU A 26 -5.75 -8.07 -2.50
N VAL A 27 -5.60 -8.51 -3.76
CA VAL A 27 -5.34 -9.92 -4.08
C VAL A 27 -4.02 -10.38 -3.46
N LEU A 28 -2.97 -9.58 -3.57
CA LEU A 28 -1.67 -9.86 -2.94
C LEU A 28 -1.77 -9.92 -1.41
N SER A 29 -2.56 -9.05 -0.80
CA SER A 29 -2.84 -9.07 0.64
C SER A 29 -3.52 -10.38 1.08
N ILE A 30 -4.54 -10.83 0.33
CA ILE A 30 -5.23 -12.08 0.60
C ILE A 30 -4.30 -13.27 0.43
N ILE A 31 -3.51 -13.32 -0.65
CA ILE A 31 -2.50 -14.36 -0.87
C ILE A 31 -1.50 -14.36 0.30
N SER A 32 -0.98 -13.18 0.66
CA SER A 32 -0.05 -13.00 1.78
C SER A 32 -0.63 -13.55 3.08
N ALA A 33 -1.92 -13.30 3.36
CA ALA A 33 -2.61 -13.81 4.55
C ALA A 33 -2.61 -15.35 4.59
N TYR A 34 -3.00 -16.02 3.51
CA TYR A 34 -3.02 -17.49 3.46
C TYR A 34 -1.63 -18.11 3.54
N VAL A 35 -0.62 -17.50 2.91
CA VAL A 35 0.76 -18.00 3.01
C VAL A 35 1.28 -17.79 4.43
N LEU A 36 0.95 -16.67 5.08
CA LEU A 36 1.38 -16.36 6.45
C LEU A 36 0.82 -17.36 7.48
N VAL A 37 -0.45 -17.74 7.36
CA VAL A 37 -1.05 -18.76 8.25
C VAL A 37 -0.32 -20.11 8.14
N LYS A 38 0.19 -20.45 6.96
CA LYS A 38 0.95 -21.69 6.73
C LYS A 38 2.45 -21.54 7.01
N ALA A 39 2.92 -20.34 7.31
CA ALA A 39 4.32 -20.07 7.53
C ALA A 39 4.76 -20.64 8.89
N THR A 40 5.67 -21.60 8.84
CA THR A 40 6.33 -22.16 10.04
C THR A 40 7.70 -21.53 10.30
N SER A 41 8.24 -20.80 9.31
CA SER A 41 9.53 -20.15 9.38
C SER A 41 9.39 -18.66 9.65
N MET A 42 10.21 -18.14 10.57
CA MET A 42 10.31 -16.71 10.87
C MET A 42 10.62 -15.88 9.61
N TRP A 43 11.47 -16.42 8.73
CA TRP A 43 11.82 -15.76 7.47
C TRP A 43 10.61 -15.53 6.59
N ALA A 44 9.71 -16.51 6.51
CA ALA A 44 8.48 -16.37 5.75
C ALA A 44 7.58 -15.29 6.36
N ILE A 45 7.45 -15.26 7.70
CA ILE A 45 6.62 -14.28 8.41
C ILE A 45 7.07 -12.84 8.18
N PHE A 46 8.38 -12.60 8.08
CA PHE A 46 8.90 -11.25 7.83
C PHE A 46 8.99 -10.90 6.34
N LEU A 47 9.45 -11.83 5.50
CA LEU A 47 9.71 -11.55 4.09
C LEU A 47 8.43 -11.51 3.24
N ILE A 48 7.42 -12.32 3.56
CA ILE A 48 6.18 -12.36 2.76
C ILE A 48 5.46 -11.00 2.77
N PRO A 49 5.19 -10.36 3.94
CA PRO A 49 4.56 -9.05 3.97
C PRO A 49 5.41 -7.98 3.25
N ILE A 50 6.74 -8.06 3.35
CA ILE A 50 7.64 -7.11 2.66
C ILE A 50 7.56 -7.32 1.14
N GLY A 51 7.67 -8.56 0.67
CA GLY A 51 7.65 -8.88 -0.76
C GLY A 51 6.29 -8.60 -1.40
N LEU A 52 5.27 -9.32 -0.95
CA LEU A 52 3.93 -9.28 -1.54
C LEU A 52 3.17 -8.01 -1.15
N GLY A 53 3.31 -7.56 0.09
CA GLY A 53 2.56 -6.43 0.64
C GLY A 53 3.18 -5.06 0.36
N PHE A 54 4.49 -4.98 0.06
CA PHE A 54 5.18 -3.71 -0.15
C PHE A 54 5.95 -3.63 -1.48
N LEU A 55 6.93 -4.50 -1.71
CA LEU A 55 7.82 -4.39 -2.88
C LEU A 55 7.07 -4.52 -4.20
N ILE A 56 6.20 -5.53 -4.36
CA ILE A 56 5.44 -5.72 -5.59
C ILE A 56 4.49 -4.53 -5.88
N PRO A 57 3.65 -4.06 -4.92
CA PRO A 57 2.84 -2.87 -5.13
C PRO A 57 3.65 -1.61 -5.47
N VAL A 58 4.81 -1.40 -4.86
CA VAL A 58 5.69 -0.25 -5.16
C VAL A 58 6.23 -0.32 -6.59
N ILE A 59 6.69 -1.49 -7.02
CA ILE A 59 7.14 -1.70 -8.40
C ILE A 59 6.01 -1.44 -9.39
N LEU A 60 4.82 -1.96 -9.11
CA LEU A 60 3.63 -1.73 -9.95
C LEU A 60 3.24 -0.24 -9.97
N ALA A 61 3.30 0.44 -8.83
CA ALA A 61 3.05 1.88 -8.73
C ALA A 61 4.01 2.70 -9.60
N VAL A 62 5.30 2.32 -9.68
CA VAL A 62 6.26 2.95 -10.59
C VAL A 62 5.83 2.78 -12.04
N PHE A 63 5.49 1.56 -12.46
CA PHE A 63 5.03 1.29 -13.83
C PHE A 63 3.74 2.06 -14.17
N LEU A 64 2.76 2.08 -13.27
CA LEU A 64 1.49 2.78 -13.45
C LEU A 64 1.66 4.31 -13.44
N SER A 65 2.63 4.84 -12.70
CA SER A 65 2.96 6.26 -12.73
C SER A 65 3.59 6.67 -14.07
N ILE A 66 4.44 5.81 -14.63
CA ILE A 66 5.04 6.02 -15.96
C ILE A 66 3.96 5.91 -17.05
N ASP A 67 3.08 4.91 -16.96
CA ASP A 67 1.92 4.75 -17.85
C ASP A 67 1.00 5.96 -17.82
N LEU A 68 0.64 6.43 -16.61
CA LEU A 68 -0.18 7.62 -16.43
C LEU A 68 0.44 8.84 -17.12
N ARG A 69 1.75 9.06 -16.94
CA ARG A 69 2.47 10.13 -17.63
C ARG A 69 2.38 10.01 -19.15
N LYS A 70 2.54 8.80 -19.70
CA LYS A 70 2.45 8.58 -21.16
C LYS A 70 1.07 8.91 -21.71
N LYS A 71 0.00 8.57 -20.99
CA LYS A 71 -1.40 8.83 -21.39
C LYS A 71 -1.77 10.31 -21.43
N ILE A 72 -1.09 11.15 -20.66
CA ILE A 72 -1.35 12.60 -20.62
C ILE A 72 -0.37 13.42 -21.48
N GLY A 73 0.24 12.79 -22.50
CA GLY A 73 1.16 13.46 -23.43
C GLY A 73 2.65 13.35 -23.06
N GLY A 74 3.01 12.54 -22.06
CA GLY A 74 4.41 12.20 -21.75
C GLY A 74 5.16 13.22 -20.88
N TYR A 75 4.55 14.36 -20.59
CA TYR A 75 5.13 15.45 -19.81
C TYR A 75 4.16 15.93 -18.75
N TRP A 76 4.69 16.22 -17.56
CA TRP A 76 3.93 16.78 -16.46
C TRP A 76 4.85 17.52 -15.50
N ASN A 77 4.39 18.66 -14.98
CA ASN A 77 5.10 19.38 -13.94
C ASN A 77 4.92 18.68 -12.57
N PHE A 78 5.68 19.12 -11.57
CA PHE A 78 5.66 18.53 -10.23
C PHE A 78 4.25 18.49 -9.60
N ARG A 79 3.46 19.56 -9.78
CA ARG A 79 2.10 19.63 -9.23
C ARG A 79 1.19 18.59 -9.89
N GLN A 80 1.24 18.47 -11.21
CA GLN A 80 0.47 17.48 -11.98
C GLN A 80 0.88 16.06 -11.62
N ALA A 81 2.19 15.78 -11.57
CA ALA A 81 2.72 14.47 -11.17
C ALA A 81 2.27 14.08 -9.76
N THR A 82 2.42 14.98 -8.80
CA THR A 82 2.00 14.76 -7.41
C THR A 82 0.49 14.51 -7.33
N SER A 83 -0.32 15.35 -7.99
CA SER A 83 -1.78 15.23 -7.95
C SER A 83 -2.26 13.92 -8.58
N GLY A 84 -1.70 13.54 -9.72
CA GLY A 84 -2.01 12.28 -10.39
C GLY A 84 -1.65 11.07 -9.53
N VAL A 85 -0.42 11.02 -9.03
CA VAL A 85 0.03 9.90 -8.18
C VAL A 85 -0.73 9.86 -6.86
N PHE A 86 -1.06 11.00 -6.27
CA PHE A 86 -1.86 11.07 -5.05
C PHE A 86 -3.25 10.46 -5.25
N ILE A 87 -3.95 10.83 -6.33
CA ILE A 87 -5.27 10.27 -6.65
C ILE A 87 -5.17 8.75 -6.87
N MET A 88 -4.13 8.31 -7.60
CA MET A 88 -3.88 6.89 -7.84
C MET A 88 -3.69 6.12 -6.53
N PHE A 89 -2.84 6.61 -5.63
CA PHE A 89 -2.60 5.97 -4.33
C PHE A 89 -3.80 6.04 -3.40
N LEU A 90 -4.53 7.15 -3.40
CA LEU A 90 -5.74 7.30 -2.59
C LEU A 90 -6.82 6.31 -3.03
N ALA A 91 -7.07 6.19 -4.33
CA ALA A 91 -8.01 5.21 -4.88
C ALA A 91 -7.56 3.77 -4.55
N SER A 92 -6.27 3.47 -4.73
CA SER A 92 -5.70 2.18 -4.36
C SER A 92 -5.93 1.85 -2.89
N TYR A 93 -5.64 2.81 -2.00
CA TYR A 93 -5.81 2.66 -0.55
C TYR A 93 -7.26 2.38 -0.16
N ILE A 94 -8.22 3.12 -0.75
CA ILE A 94 -9.65 2.92 -0.46
C ILE A 94 -10.09 1.52 -0.88
N ILE A 95 -9.73 1.09 -2.10
CA ILE A 95 -10.09 -0.24 -2.61
C ILE A 95 -9.44 -1.34 -1.79
N SER A 96 -8.13 -1.25 -1.53
CA SER A 96 -7.42 -2.29 -0.80
C SER A 96 -7.89 -2.37 0.65
N THR A 97 -8.10 -1.24 1.32
CA THR A 97 -8.53 -1.22 2.73
C THR A 97 -9.98 -1.67 2.87
N GLY A 98 -10.89 -1.16 2.02
CA GLY A 98 -12.28 -1.59 2.00
C GLY A 98 -12.41 -3.08 1.66
N GLY A 99 -11.65 -3.56 0.69
CA GLY A 99 -11.60 -4.97 0.33
C GLY A 99 -11.07 -5.87 1.44
N ASN A 100 -9.98 -5.46 2.12
CA ASN A 100 -9.46 -6.21 3.27
C ASN A 100 -10.44 -6.22 4.45
N PHE A 101 -11.15 -5.11 4.67
CA PHE A 101 -12.21 -5.07 5.68
C PHE A 101 -13.33 -6.06 5.37
N VAL A 102 -13.83 -6.07 4.13
CA VAL A 102 -14.84 -7.04 3.68
C VAL A 102 -14.32 -8.47 3.81
N PHE A 103 -13.09 -8.72 3.38
CA PHE A 103 -12.47 -10.03 3.47
C PHE A 103 -12.39 -10.53 4.93
N THR A 104 -11.85 -9.73 5.84
CA THR A 104 -11.61 -10.12 7.24
C THR A 104 -12.85 -10.06 8.13
N LYS A 105 -13.96 -9.44 7.71
CA LYS A 105 -15.20 -9.38 8.51
C LYS A 105 -16.34 -10.23 7.93
N LEU A 106 -16.38 -10.44 6.61
CA LEU A 106 -17.50 -11.11 5.95
C LEU A 106 -17.12 -12.41 5.25
N ILE A 107 -15.93 -12.49 4.65
CA ILE A 107 -15.52 -13.66 3.84
C ILE A 107 -14.79 -14.68 4.70
N GLU A 108 -13.75 -14.25 5.41
CA GLU A 108 -12.92 -15.10 6.26
C GLU A 108 -12.70 -14.43 7.64
N PRO A 109 -13.73 -14.42 8.51
CA PRO A 109 -13.67 -13.77 9.82
C PRO A 109 -12.61 -14.34 10.76
N THR A 110 -12.18 -15.58 10.51
CA THR A 110 -11.20 -16.28 11.34
C THR A 110 -9.74 -15.94 10.96
N MET A 111 -9.52 -15.32 9.79
CA MET A 111 -8.18 -15.02 9.29
C MET A 111 -7.32 -14.21 10.26
N PRO A 112 -7.81 -13.13 10.91
CA PRO A 112 -6.99 -12.35 11.85
C PRO A 112 -6.48 -13.20 13.02
N ALA A 113 -7.32 -14.05 13.61
CA ALA A 113 -6.96 -14.94 14.71
C ALA A 113 -5.97 -16.03 14.27
N GLN A 114 -6.13 -16.58 13.06
CA GLN A 114 -5.18 -17.54 12.49
C GLN A 114 -3.80 -16.89 12.28
N ILE A 115 -3.76 -15.67 11.74
CA ILE A 115 -2.51 -14.91 11.58
C ILE A 115 -1.86 -14.63 12.92
N GLN A 116 -2.63 -14.21 13.93
CA GLN A 116 -2.13 -14.00 15.28
C GLN A 116 -1.47 -15.27 15.83
N SER A 117 -2.16 -16.42 15.75
CA SER A 117 -1.62 -17.69 16.21
C SER A 117 -0.34 -18.07 15.47
N ALA A 118 -0.31 -17.94 14.14
CA ALA A 118 0.86 -18.26 13.33
C ALA A 118 2.07 -17.38 13.70
N VAL A 119 1.87 -16.06 13.84
CA VAL A 119 2.92 -15.12 14.22
C VAL A 119 3.44 -15.39 15.63
N THR A 120 2.55 -15.61 16.60
CA THR A 120 2.93 -15.92 17.98
C THR A 120 3.70 -17.22 18.05
N ASN A 121 3.17 -18.31 17.48
CA ASN A 121 3.80 -19.62 17.54
C ASN A 121 5.19 -19.65 16.90
N ALA A 122 5.37 -18.99 15.75
CA ALA A 122 6.66 -18.93 15.11
C ALA A 122 7.66 -18.07 15.88
N THR A 123 7.19 -16.94 16.45
CA THR A 123 8.04 -16.07 17.28
C THR A 123 8.53 -16.82 18.51
N THR A 124 7.63 -17.51 19.22
CA THR A 124 7.94 -18.20 20.47
C THR A 124 8.80 -19.44 20.21
N SER A 125 8.49 -20.20 19.16
CA SER A 125 9.33 -21.33 18.72
C SER A 125 10.75 -20.89 18.38
N MET A 126 10.92 -19.74 17.71
CA MET A 126 12.25 -19.19 17.44
C MET A 126 12.98 -18.80 18.72
N MET A 127 12.30 -18.10 19.64
CA MET A 127 12.91 -17.71 20.92
C MET A 127 13.35 -18.92 21.74
N ARG A 128 12.53 -19.98 21.79
CA ARG A 128 12.90 -21.26 22.42
C ARG A 128 14.12 -21.89 21.75
N ASN A 129 14.16 -21.92 20.42
CA ASN A 129 15.31 -22.43 19.66
C ASN A 129 16.59 -21.60 19.86
N GLN A 130 16.46 -20.33 20.25
CA GLN A 130 17.57 -19.45 20.58
C GLN A 130 18.00 -19.51 22.05
N GLY A 131 17.35 -20.34 22.86
CA GLY A 131 17.64 -20.49 24.29
C GLY A 131 17.20 -19.30 25.14
N VAL A 132 16.20 -18.55 24.69
CA VAL A 132 15.60 -17.46 25.47
C VAL A 132 14.80 -18.02 26.64
N ASP A 133 14.90 -17.38 27.81
CA ASP A 133 14.18 -17.79 29.02
C ASP A 133 12.66 -17.74 28.85
N GLU A 134 11.95 -18.70 29.47
CA GLU A 134 10.49 -18.83 29.32
C GLU A 134 9.74 -17.58 29.82
N ALA A 135 10.23 -16.91 30.86
CA ALA A 135 9.64 -15.66 31.35
C ALA A 135 9.70 -14.52 30.31
N ALA A 136 10.74 -14.46 29.49
CA ALA A 136 10.85 -13.48 28.41
C ALA A 136 9.97 -13.86 27.21
N ILE A 137 9.76 -15.16 26.98
CA ILE A 137 8.83 -15.67 25.96
C ILE A 137 7.39 -15.34 26.34
N GLU A 138 6.97 -15.62 27.58
CA GLU A 138 5.63 -15.32 28.08
C GLU A 138 5.31 -13.82 27.96
N LYS A 139 6.25 -12.96 28.40
CA LYS A 139 6.12 -11.51 28.20
C LYS A 139 5.93 -11.14 26.73
N LYS A 140 6.63 -11.82 25.82
CA LYS A 140 6.50 -11.57 24.38
C LYS A 140 5.14 -12.00 23.84
N GLU A 141 4.60 -13.11 24.32
CA GLU A 141 3.25 -13.58 23.98
C GLU A 141 2.19 -12.57 24.41
N GLU A 142 2.28 -12.03 25.63
CA GLU A 142 1.40 -10.98 26.13
C GLU A 142 1.49 -9.69 25.30
N GLU A 143 2.71 -9.26 24.95
CA GLU A 143 2.92 -8.10 24.08
C GLU A 143 2.26 -8.28 22.71
N LEU A 144 2.43 -9.46 22.09
CA LEU A 144 1.80 -9.77 20.81
C LEU A 144 0.27 -9.78 20.95
N ALA A 145 -0.26 -10.44 21.98
CA ALA A 145 -1.70 -10.48 22.24
C ALA A 145 -2.29 -9.08 22.40
N SER A 146 -1.62 -8.20 23.16
CA SER A 146 -2.02 -6.79 23.32
C SER A 146 -2.00 -6.02 21.99
N GLN A 147 -0.97 -6.21 21.16
CA GLN A 147 -0.89 -5.58 19.85
C GLN A 147 -2.02 -6.00 18.91
N PHE A 148 -2.37 -7.28 18.88
CA PHE A 148 -3.50 -7.78 18.08
C PHE A 148 -4.84 -7.30 18.63
N ALA A 149 -5.02 -7.33 19.95
CA ALA A 149 -6.22 -6.81 20.60
C ALA A 149 -6.43 -5.31 20.31
N GLN A 150 -5.37 -4.49 20.32
CA GLN A 150 -5.47 -3.07 19.95
C GLN A 150 -5.90 -2.87 18.49
N LYS A 151 -5.42 -3.72 17.57
CA LYS A 151 -5.83 -3.68 16.15
C LYS A 151 -7.31 -4.05 15.96
N GLU A 152 -7.83 -4.97 16.77
CA GLU A 152 -9.23 -5.40 16.69
C GLU A 152 -10.20 -4.46 17.41
N SER A 153 -9.80 -3.95 18.58
CA SER A 153 -10.65 -3.19 19.51
C SER A 153 -10.59 -1.67 19.32
N GLY A 154 -9.80 -1.18 18.35
CA GLY A 154 -9.68 0.25 18.08
C GLY A 154 -11.07 0.91 18.02
N THR A 155 -11.34 1.86 18.92
CA THR A 155 -12.59 2.65 18.88
C THR A 155 -12.73 3.27 17.49
N ILE A 156 -13.97 3.49 17.02
CA ILE A 156 -14.25 4.18 15.74
C ILE A 156 -13.39 5.46 15.59
N LYS A 157 -13.20 6.22 16.67
CA LYS A 157 -12.33 7.41 16.73
C LYS A 157 -10.85 7.11 16.40
N HIS A 158 -10.29 6.03 16.94
CA HIS A 158 -8.91 5.63 16.68
C HIS A 158 -8.73 5.15 15.24
N ASN A 159 -9.70 4.40 14.72
CA ASN A 159 -9.70 3.98 13.32
C ASN A 159 -9.72 5.19 12.36
N ILE A 160 -10.61 6.17 12.59
CA ILE A 160 -10.68 7.39 11.75
C ILE A 160 -9.34 8.16 11.79
N GLN A 161 -8.74 8.34 12.97
CA GLN A 161 -7.45 9.01 13.08
C GLN A 161 -6.34 8.29 12.30
N GLY A 162 -6.32 6.95 12.35
CA GLY A 162 -5.39 6.14 11.56
C GLY A 162 -5.57 6.34 10.05
N HIS A 163 -6.81 6.41 9.57
CA HIS A 163 -7.08 6.62 8.14
C HIS A 163 -6.68 8.03 7.69
N LEU A 164 -6.90 9.06 8.52
CA LEU A 164 -6.45 10.43 8.23
C LEU A 164 -4.92 10.50 8.16
N MET A 165 -4.22 9.86 9.10
CA MET A 165 -2.76 9.76 9.07
C MET A 165 -2.28 9.03 7.81
N ALA A 166 -2.96 7.95 7.40
CA ALA A 166 -2.62 7.23 6.18
C ALA A 166 -2.72 8.12 4.93
N VAL A 167 -3.77 8.96 4.83
CA VAL A 167 -3.91 9.92 3.72
C VAL A 167 -2.75 10.94 3.69
N ILE A 168 -2.30 11.41 4.86
CA ILE A 168 -1.13 12.31 4.95
C ILE A 168 0.13 11.59 4.46
N ILE A 169 0.36 10.35 4.88
CA ILE A 169 1.52 9.56 4.43
C ILE A 169 1.45 9.33 2.92
N ILE A 170 0.27 8.99 2.38
CA ILE A 170 0.04 8.84 0.94
C ILE A 170 0.40 10.12 0.19
N PHE A 171 0.03 11.28 0.73
CA PHE A 171 0.40 12.57 0.14
C PHE A 171 1.92 12.80 0.13
N VAL A 172 2.61 12.48 1.22
CA VAL A 172 4.08 12.58 1.29
C VAL A 172 4.74 11.65 0.27
N VAL A 173 4.29 10.40 0.15
CA VAL A 173 4.84 9.46 -0.84
C VAL A 173 4.52 9.93 -2.27
N ALA A 174 3.34 10.51 -2.51
CA ALA A 174 2.99 11.09 -3.79
C ALA A 174 3.88 12.29 -4.16
N LEU A 175 4.32 13.10 -3.19
CA LEU A 175 5.32 14.16 -3.42
C LEU A 175 6.67 13.56 -3.83
N LEU A 176 7.11 12.46 -3.20
CA LEU A 176 8.35 11.77 -3.58
C LEU A 176 8.27 11.25 -5.03
N PHE A 177 7.17 10.58 -5.38
CA PHE A 177 6.91 10.14 -6.75
C PHE A 177 6.84 11.32 -7.72
N GLY A 178 6.14 12.39 -7.35
CA GLY A 178 6.06 13.62 -8.15
C GLY A 178 7.45 14.21 -8.42
N ALA A 179 8.34 14.21 -7.43
CA ALA A 179 9.70 14.71 -7.55
C ALA A 179 10.56 13.83 -8.48
N ILE A 180 10.39 12.50 -8.40
CA ILE A 180 11.12 11.52 -9.22
C ILE A 180 10.63 11.53 -10.67
N PHE A 181 9.31 11.59 -10.89
CA PHE A 181 8.71 11.37 -12.21
C PHE A 181 8.40 12.65 -12.99
N LYS A 182 8.54 13.85 -12.41
CA LYS A 182 8.35 15.13 -13.11
C LYS A 182 9.20 15.16 -14.39
N LYS A 183 8.62 15.66 -15.48
CA LYS A 183 9.30 15.77 -16.78
C LYS A 183 8.76 16.96 -17.55
N SER A 184 9.61 17.96 -17.77
CA SER A 184 9.29 19.15 -18.55
C SER A 184 9.40 18.87 -20.06
N PRO A 185 8.57 19.51 -20.90
CA PRO A 185 8.70 19.42 -22.36
C PRO A 185 10.03 20.03 -22.85
N PRO A 186 10.57 19.59 -24.01
CA PRO A 186 11.77 20.19 -24.62
C PRO A 186 11.53 21.65 -25.05
N LEU A 187 12.56 22.49 -24.95
CA LEU A 187 12.49 23.93 -25.24
C LEU A 187 12.10 24.27 -26.69
N PHE A 188 12.34 23.38 -27.64
CA PHE A 188 12.01 23.59 -29.06
C PHE A 188 10.50 23.55 -29.38
N PHE A 189 9.63 23.19 -28.42
CA PHE A 189 8.17 23.17 -28.63
C PHE A 189 7.48 24.50 -28.30
N THR A 190 8.23 25.53 -27.89
CA THR A 190 7.67 26.84 -27.51
C THR A 190 7.89 27.93 -28.56
N GLU A 191 8.69 27.71 -29.61
CA GLU A 191 9.00 28.73 -30.62
C GLU A 191 7.93 28.86 -31.72
N ASP A 192 7.20 27.79 -32.07
CA ASP A 192 6.20 27.82 -33.17
C ASP A 192 4.83 28.44 -32.78
N LYS A 193 4.74 29.13 -31.65
CA LYS A 193 3.49 29.79 -31.19
C LYS A 193 3.55 31.32 -31.17
N GLU A 194 4.64 31.89 -31.66
CA GLU A 194 4.82 33.33 -31.83
C GLU A 194 5.01 33.68 -33.31
N GLU A 195 4.05 33.32 -34.17
CA GLU A 195 3.79 34.00 -35.46
C GLU A 195 2.28 34.16 -35.70
#